data_AF-A0A2L0UHY0-F1
#
_entry.id   AF-A0A2L0UHY0-F1
#
_cell.length_a   1.000
_cell.length_b   1.000
_cell.length_c   1.000
_cell.angle_alpha   90.00
_cell.angle_beta   90.00
_cell.angle_gamma   90.00
#
_symmetry.space_group_name_H-M   'P 1'
#
loop_
_entity.id
_entity.type
_entity.pdbx_description
1 polymer ?
#
loop_
_entity_poly.entity_id
_entity_poly.type
_entity_poly.pdbx_seq_one_letter_code
_entity_poly.pdbx_strand_id
1 'polypeptide(L)'
;MDLQCPATAVLVDDAGIPPSWLARLPIAGRFGCRGHEALVALVNATADLYRGETFVVAAPSPDIEEALRSQGVAAVVPLVIEVDSEGWRR
;
A
#
# COMPACT_ATOMS: atom_id res chain seq x y z
N MET A 1 -7.97 -22.28 -12.31
CA MET A 1 -6.87 -21.53 -11.68
C MET A 1 -7.35 -20.10 -11.58
N ASP A 2 -7.77 -19.69 -10.39
CA ASP A 2 -8.10 -18.28 -10.14
C ASP A 2 -6.79 -17.49 -10.20
N LEU A 3 -6.57 -16.82 -11.33
CA LEU A 3 -5.47 -15.88 -11.51
C LEU A 3 -5.87 -14.58 -10.81
N GLN A 4 -5.85 -14.57 -9.48
CA GLN A 4 -5.82 -13.31 -8.77
C GLN A 4 -4.42 -12.75 -8.93
N CYS A 5 -4.25 -11.83 -9.88
CA CYS A 5 -3.04 -11.02 -9.96
C CYS A 5 -3.08 -10.04 -8.77
N PRO A 6 -2.18 -10.18 -7.78
CA PRO A 6 -2.10 -9.21 -6.69
C PRO A 6 -1.77 -7.83 -7.25
N ALA A 7 -2.24 -6.79 -6.57
CA ALA A 7 -1.77 -5.44 -6.81
C ALA A 7 -0.56 -5.14 -5.91
N THR A 8 0.38 -4.34 -6.39
CA THR A 8 1.53 -3.90 -5.59
C THR A 8 1.22 -2.52 -4.98
N ALA A 9 1.10 -2.44 -3.66
CA ALA A 9 0.96 -1.17 -2.95
C ALA A 9 2.30 -0.73 -2.36
N VAL A 10 2.68 0.51 -2.63
CA VAL A 10 3.83 1.17 -2.00
C VAL A 10 3.31 2.13 -0.94
N LEU A 11 3.61 1.86 0.32
CA LEU A 11 3.21 2.71 1.45
C LEU A 11 4.37 3.64 1.82
N VAL A 12 4.09 4.94 1.82
CA VAL A 12 5.08 5.99 2.12
C VAL A 12 4.53 6.99 3.13
N ASP A 13 5.42 7.56 3.93
CA ASP A 13 5.08 8.64 4.84
C ASP A 13 4.68 9.91 4.06
N ASP A 14 3.60 10.60 4.47
CA ASP A 14 3.11 11.81 3.80
C ASP A 14 3.96 13.06 4.10
N ALA A 15 4.70 13.05 5.21
CA ALA A 15 5.59 14.14 5.62
C ALA A 15 7.06 13.92 5.20
N GLY A 16 7.41 12.72 4.76
CA GLY A 16 8.76 12.32 4.41
C GLY A 16 9.17 12.64 2.97
N ILE A 17 10.48 12.61 2.72
CA ILE A 17 11.00 12.64 1.35
C ILE A 17 10.73 11.27 0.70
N PRO A 18 10.06 11.21 -0.46
CA PRO A 18 9.84 9.96 -1.15
C PRO A 18 11.17 9.27 -1.47
N PRO A 19 11.28 7.95 -1.26
CA PRO A 19 12.54 7.26 -1.50
C PRO A 19 12.93 7.31 -2.98
N SER A 20 14.22 7.48 -3.27
CA SER A 20 14.72 7.67 -4.64
C SER A 20 14.46 6.49 -5.58
N TRP A 21 14.31 5.28 -5.02
CA TRP A 21 13.94 4.09 -5.78
C TRP A 21 12.49 4.11 -6.27
N LEU A 22 11.59 4.88 -5.64
CA LEU A 22 10.19 5.00 -6.04
C LEU A 22 10.04 5.59 -7.45
N ALA A 23 10.97 6.47 -7.83
CA ALA A 23 11.01 7.07 -9.17
C ALA A 23 11.32 6.05 -10.29
N ARG A 24 11.77 4.84 -9.93
CA ARG A 24 12.11 3.77 -10.89
C ARG A 24 10.97 2.77 -11.10
N LEU A 25 9.89 2.86 -10.31
CA LEU A 25 8.75 1.95 -10.40
C LEU A 25 7.70 2.48 -11.38
N PRO A 26 7.07 1.61 -12.18
CA PRO A 26 5.92 1.98 -13.01
C PRO A 26 4.68 2.17 -12.13
N ILE A 27 4.45 3.41 -11.67
CA ILE A 27 3.33 3.75 -10.80
C ILE A 27 2.10 4.09 -11.64
N ALA A 28 1.04 3.29 -11.51
CA ALA A 28 -0.25 3.48 -12.17
C ALA A 28 -1.18 4.47 -11.43
N GLY A 29 -0.99 4.64 -10.11
CA GLY A 29 -1.81 5.55 -9.30
C GLY A 29 -1.09 6.04 -8.04
N ARG A 30 -1.43 7.26 -7.59
CA ARG A 30 -0.94 7.84 -6.33
C ARG A 30 -2.11 8.40 -5.54
N PHE A 31 -2.20 7.99 -4.28
CA PHE A 31 -3.30 8.34 -3.39
C PHE A 31 -2.77 8.84 -2.05
N GLY A 32 -3.60 9.60 -1.34
CA GLY A 32 -3.31 10.05 0.01
C GLY A 32 -4.51 9.87 0.90
N CYS A 33 -4.29 9.48 2.15
CA CYS A 33 -5.34 9.36 3.16
C CYS A 33 -4.79 9.61 4.57
N ARG A 34 -5.71 9.70 5.54
CA ARG A 34 -5.39 9.84 6.96
C ARG A 34 -6.31 8.93 7.77
N GLY A 35 -5.79 8.39 8.86
CA GLY A 35 -6.45 7.39 9.69
C GLY A 35 -6.27 5.97 9.15
N HIS A 36 -5.91 5.04 10.05
CA HIS A 36 -5.62 3.66 9.71
C HIS A 36 -6.79 2.90 9.05
N GLU A 37 -8.03 3.09 9.51
CA GLU A 37 -9.21 2.43 8.90
C GLU A 37 -9.43 2.89 7.46
N ALA A 38 -9.29 4.19 7.20
CA ALA A 38 -9.42 4.76 5.86
C ALA A 38 -8.28 4.28 4.95
N LEU A 39 -7.07 4.14 5.48
CA LEU A 39 -5.94 3.56 4.76
C LEU A 39 -6.20 2.10 4.37
N VAL A 40 -6.69 1.27 5.30
CA VAL A 40 -7.03 -0.13 5.01
C VAL A 40 -8.11 -0.22 3.92
N ALA A 41 -9.19 0.56 4.06
CA ALA A 41 -10.27 0.59 3.08
C ALA A 41 -9.78 1.05 1.70
N LEU A 42 -8.96 2.11 1.65
CA LEU A 42 -8.40 2.64 0.42
C LEU A 42 -7.47 1.63 -0.27
N VAL A 43 -6.54 1.02 0.47
CA VAL A 43 -5.60 0.04 -0.09
C VAL A 43 -6.34 -1.17 -0.66
N ASN A 44 -7.32 -1.71 0.04
CA ASN A 44 -8.11 -2.85 -0.44
C ASN A 44 -8.93 -2.49 -1.69
N ALA A 45 -9.65 -1.35 -1.67
CA ALA A 45 -10.42 -0.90 -2.83
C ALA A 45 -9.53 -0.59 -4.04
N THR A 46 -8.34 -0.03 -3.81
CA THR A 46 -7.38 0.29 -4.87
C THR A 46 -6.74 -0.98 -5.43
N ALA A 47 -6.40 -1.95 -4.59
CA ALA A 47 -5.84 -3.23 -5.03
C ALA A 47 -6.79 -3.98 -5.96
N ASP A 48 -8.10 -3.92 -5.70
CA ASP A 48 -9.10 -4.50 -6.58
C ASP A 48 -9.17 -3.83 -7.96
N LEU A 49 -8.89 -2.53 -8.04
CA LEU A 49 -8.88 -1.76 -9.29
C LEU A 49 -7.56 -1.91 -10.07
N TYR A 50 -6.44 -2.04 -9.37
CA TYR A 50 -5.08 -2.02 -9.91
C TYR A 50 -4.42 -3.42 -9.91
N ARG A 51 -5.19 -4.47 -10.17
CA ARG A 51 -4.69 -5.86 -10.18
C ARG A 51 -3.53 -6.03 -11.18
N GLY A 52 -2.39 -6.52 -10.70
CA GLY A 52 -1.17 -6.65 -11.51
C GLY A 52 -0.42 -5.34 -11.77
N GLU A 53 -0.86 -4.23 -11.18
CA GLU A 53 -0.22 -2.92 -11.29
C GLU A 53 0.34 -2.43 -9.95
N THR A 54 1.19 -1.40 -9.99
CA THR A 54 1.75 -0.76 -8.80
C THR A 54 1.09 0.59 -8.53
N PHE A 55 0.66 0.82 -7.29
CA PHE A 55 0.16 2.12 -6.84
C PHE A 55 0.84 2.56 -5.54
N VAL A 56 0.77 3.85 -5.24
CA VAL A 56 1.37 4.45 -4.04
C VAL A 56 0.27 5.00 -3.15
N VAL A 57 0.37 4.76 -1.85
CA VAL A 57 -0.46 5.43 -0.84
C VAL A 57 0.43 6.17 0.15
N ALA A 58 0.20 7.48 0.25
CA ALA A 58 0.84 8.34 1.23
C ALA A 58 -0.08 8.56 2.43
N ALA A 59 0.42 8.30 3.64
CA ALA A 59 -0.30 8.54 4.88
C ALA A 59 0.71 8.79 6.02
N PRO A 60 0.28 9.37 7.15
CA PRO A 60 1.16 9.50 8.31
C PRO A 60 1.71 8.13 8.75
N SER A 61 3.01 8.04 9.01
CA SER A 61 3.66 6.79 9.46
C SER A 61 2.93 6.04 10.58
N PRO A 62 2.41 6.71 11.64
CA PRO A 62 1.65 6.03 12.70
C PRO A 62 0.36 5.35 12.19
N ASP A 63 -0.34 5.96 11.23
CA ASP A 63 -1.54 5.38 10.63
C ASP A 63 -1.19 4.17 9.78
N ILE A 64 -0.04 4.21 9.09
CA ILE A 64 0.45 3.09 8.28
C ILE A 64 0.87 1.91 9.16
N GLU A 65 1.61 2.17 10.23
CA GLU A 65 2.03 1.14 11.19
C GLU A 65 0.83 0.47 11.87
N GLU A 66 -0.20 1.25 12.24
CA GLU A 66 -1.43 0.71 12.80
C GLU A 66 -2.21 -0.13 11.78
N ALA A 67 -2.32 0.36 10.53
CA ALA A 67 -2.96 -0.39 9.45
C ALA A 67 -2.24 -1.73 9.22
N LEU A 68 -0.91 -1.74 9.08
CA LEU A 68 -0.13 -2.96 8.91
C LEU A 68 -0.35 -3.94 10.06
N ARG A 69 -0.31 -3.46 11.31
CA ARG A 69 -0.54 -4.28 12.50
C ARG A 69 -1.93 -4.90 12.49
N SER A 70 -2.95 -4.15 12.09
CA SER A 70 -4.33 -4.64 11.96
C SER A 70 -4.45 -5.77 10.91
N GLN A 71 -3.57 -5.77 9.91
CA GLN A 71 -3.48 -6.79 8.86
C GLN A 71 -2.49 -7.92 9.21
N GLY A 72 -1.92 -7.92 10.42
CA GLY A 72 -0.94 -8.94 10.84
C GLY A 72 0.45 -8.79 10.21
N VAL A 73 0.75 -7.63 9.59
CA VAL A 73 2.04 -7.34 8.97
C VAL A 73 2.89 -6.50 9.92
N ALA A 74 4.06 -7.00 10.31
CA ALA A 74 5.02 -6.25 11.12
C ALA A 74 6.08 -5.61 10.21
N ALA A 75 5.87 -4.34 9.83
CA ALA A 75 6.79 -3.57 8.99
C ALA A 75 6.74 -2.07 9.31
N VAL A 76 7.71 -1.32 8.76
CA VAL A 76 7.81 0.15 8.87
C VAL A 76 7.93 0.75 7.47
N VAL A 77 7.51 2.00 7.31
CA VAL A 77 7.59 2.72 6.02
C VAL A 77 8.97 3.28 5.72
N PRO A 78 9.34 3.48 4.44
CA PRO A 78 8.58 3.10 3.25
C PRO A 78 8.65 1.59 2.97
N LEU A 79 7.55 0.99 2.51
CA LEU A 79 7.51 -0.44 2.20
C LEU A 79 6.67 -0.73 0.95
N VAL A 80 6.89 -1.92 0.39
CA VAL A 80 6.12 -2.47 -0.73
C VAL A 80 5.42 -3.73 -0.22
N ILE A 81 4.12 -3.84 -0.47
CA ILE A 81 3.32 -5.02 -0.17
C ILE A 81 2.54 -5.46 -1.41
N GLU A 82 2.25 -6.74 -1.50
CA GLU A 82 1.24 -7.32 -2.36
C GLU A 82 -0.10 -7.34 -1.63
N VAL A 83 -1.17 -7.01 -2.35
CA VAL A 83 -2.53 -7.00 -1.83
C VAL A 83 -3.42 -7.79 -2.77
N ASP A 84 -4.06 -8.82 -2.23
CA ASP A 84 -5.04 -9.67 -2.91
C ASP A 84 -6.20 -10.03 -1.96
N SER A 85 -7.06 -10.96 -2.37
CA SER A 85 -8.23 -11.35 -1.56
C SER A 85 -7.87 -12.12 -0.28
N GLU A 86 -6.64 -12.60 -0.16
CA GLU A 86 -6.13 -13.28 1.02
C GLU A 86 -5.49 -12.31 2.02
N GLY A 87 -5.28 -11.04 1.64
CA GLY A 87 -4.83 -9.97 2.52
C GLY A 87 -3.53 -9.31 2.07
N TRP A 88 -2.82 -8.72 3.02
CA TRP A 88 -1.59 -7.95 2.78
C TRP A 88 -0.36 -8.82 3.01
N ARG A 89 0.58 -8.81 2.06
CA ARG A 89 1.78 -9.66 2.05
C ARG A 89 3.00 -8.85 1.67
N ARG A 90 4.17 -9.22 2.18
CA ARG A 90 5.44 -8.56 1.86
C ARG A 90 6.26 -9.39 0.88
#